data_AF-A0A0B9A476-F1
#
_entry.id   AF-A0A0B9A476-F1
#
_cell.length_a   1.000
_cell.length_b   1.000
_cell.length_c   1.000
_cell.angle_alpha   90.00
_cell.angle_beta   90.00
_cell.angle_gamma   90.00
#
_symmetry.space_group_name_H-M   'P 1'
#
loop_
_entity.id
_entity.type
_entity.pdbx_description
1 polymer ?
#
loop_
_entity_poly.entity_id
_entity_poly.type
_entity_poly.pdbx_seq_one_letter_code
_entity_poly.pdbx_strand_id
1 'polypeptide(L)'
;MGERDEQSAVEPQLQPVIEAMATLRRRCPWSSRQDHQSLEKYAREETDELIVALEDFMTAPTSENRAAVVEELGDVFYQVLFHSALLDESSGHAYGHSLGAIIDGLEAKLIRRHPLAFTDEAGDEMASLEDVEREYRRIKAEEKAAAPGEDRTR
;
A
#
# COMPACT_ATOMS: atom_id res chain seq x y z
N MET A 1 -1.11 2.54 -36.71
CA MET A 1 0.14 1.98 -36.15
C MET A 1 0.24 2.56 -34.74
N GLY A 2 -0.73 2.26 -33.90
CA GLY A 2 -0.58 1.18 -32.92
C GLY A 2 -0.14 1.80 -31.60
N GLU A 3 -0.96 2.73 -31.07
CA GLU A 3 -0.93 3.09 -29.66
C GLU A 3 -1.21 1.80 -28.90
N ARG A 4 -0.14 1.16 -28.41
CA ARG A 4 -0.30 0.13 -27.41
C ARG A 4 -0.71 0.89 -26.16
N ASP A 5 -1.95 0.64 -25.73
CA ASP A 5 -2.37 0.84 -24.36
C ASP A 5 -1.28 0.30 -23.43
N GLU A 6 -0.46 1.18 -22.88
CA GLU A 6 0.21 0.98 -21.60
C GLU A 6 -0.85 1.10 -20.50
N GLN A 7 -1.90 0.28 -20.57
CA GLN A 7 -2.60 -0.10 -19.36
C GLN A 7 -1.54 -0.72 -18.44
N SER A 8 -1.32 -0.05 -17.31
CA SER A 8 -0.23 -0.27 -16.36
C SER A 8 0.13 -1.75 -16.23
N ALA A 9 1.39 -2.09 -16.49
CA ALA A 9 1.91 -3.46 -16.35
C ALA A 9 1.71 -4.05 -14.94
N VAL A 10 1.28 -3.26 -13.96
CA VAL A 10 0.98 -3.65 -12.58
C VAL A 10 -0.35 -4.39 -12.46
N GLU A 11 -1.41 -4.00 -13.20
CA GLU A 11 -2.71 -4.69 -13.15
C GLU A 11 -2.62 -6.19 -13.49
N PRO A 12 -1.92 -6.63 -14.57
CA PRO A 12 -1.78 -8.06 -14.86
C PRO A 12 -0.86 -8.80 -13.87
N GLN A 13 -0.01 -8.10 -13.10
CA GLN A 13 0.90 -8.70 -12.13
C GLN A 13 0.23 -9.01 -10.78
N LEU A 14 -0.87 -8.32 -10.44
CA LEU A 14 -1.60 -8.56 -9.19
C LEU A 14 -2.55 -9.76 -9.27
N GLN A 15 -3.04 -10.09 -10.47
CA GLN A 15 -3.99 -11.19 -10.65
C GLN A 15 -3.47 -12.55 -10.12
N PRO A 16 -2.23 -12.98 -10.42
CA PRO A 16 -1.69 -14.23 -9.87
C PRO A 16 -1.63 -14.27 -8.34
N VAL A 17 -1.29 -13.15 -7.68
CA VAL A 17 -1.21 -13.11 -6.20
C VAL A 17 -2.59 -13.08 -5.55
N ILE A 18 -3.57 -12.42 -6.18
CA ILE A 18 -4.98 -12.49 -5.76
C ILE A 18 -5.50 -13.94 -5.85
N GLU A 19 -5.21 -14.64 -6.95
CA GLU A 19 -5.62 -16.04 -7.14
C GLU A 19 -4.92 -17.00 -6.17
N ALA A 20 -3.64 -16.76 -5.88
CA ALA A 20 -2.91 -17.50 -4.86
C ALA A 20 -3.53 -17.29 -3.48
N MET A 21 -3.81 -16.05 -3.08
CA MET A 21 -4.48 -15.75 -1.81
C MET A 21 -5.86 -16.41 -1.75
N ALA A 22 -6.67 -16.29 -2.80
CA ALA A 22 -7.97 -16.95 -2.89
C ALA A 22 -7.85 -18.48 -2.74
N THR A 23 -6.78 -19.07 -3.27
CA THR A 23 -6.49 -20.50 -3.13
C THR A 23 -6.09 -20.85 -1.70
N LEU A 24 -5.26 -20.03 -1.04
CA LEU A 24 -4.89 -20.22 0.37
C LEU A 24 -6.11 -20.13 1.27
N ARG A 25 -6.96 -19.11 1.09
CA ARG A 25 -8.21 -18.96 1.84
C ARG A 25 -9.13 -20.18 1.73
N ARG A 26 -9.17 -20.83 0.55
CA ARG A 26 -9.99 -22.04 0.32
C ARG A 26 -9.33 -23.36 0.76
N ARG A 27 -8.00 -23.49 0.64
CA ARG A 27 -7.30 -24.80 0.71
C ARG A 27 -6.29 -24.90 1.85
N CYS A 28 -5.89 -23.80 2.47
CA CYS A 28 -4.97 -23.80 3.61
C CYS A 28 -5.77 -23.73 4.92
N PRO A 29 -5.73 -24.76 5.78
CA PRO A 29 -6.51 -24.77 7.03
C PRO A 29 -6.12 -23.66 8.01
N TRP A 30 -4.85 -23.22 7.99
CA TRP A 30 -4.42 -22.09 8.82
C TRP A 30 -5.03 -20.79 8.28
N SER A 31 -4.85 -20.53 6.99
CA SER A 31 -5.36 -19.32 6.34
C SER A 31 -6.86 -19.22 6.54
N SER A 32 -7.65 -20.25 6.20
CA SER A 32 -9.12 -20.24 6.27
C SER A 32 -9.70 -19.96 7.66
N ARG A 33 -8.90 -20.08 8.74
CA ARG A 33 -9.32 -19.80 10.12
C ARG A 33 -8.94 -18.41 10.61
N GLN A 34 -8.14 -17.66 9.84
CA GLN A 34 -7.77 -16.30 10.21
C GLN A 34 -8.92 -15.33 9.94
N ASP A 35 -9.02 -14.34 10.83
CA ASP A 35 -9.80 -13.11 10.72
C ASP A 35 -8.89 -11.89 10.99
N HIS A 36 -9.44 -10.68 10.87
CA HIS A 36 -8.66 -9.45 11.06
C HIS A 36 -7.98 -9.36 12.43
N GLN A 37 -8.61 -9.87 13.50
CA GLN A 37 -8.07 -9.78 14.85
C GLN A 37 -6.90 -10.75 15.04
N SER A 38 -7.05 -11.98 14.55
CA SER A 38 -5.99 -13.01 14.62
C SER A 38 -4.73 -12.62 13.84
N LEU A 39 -4.88 -11.75 12.83
CA LEU A 39 -3.79 -11.27 11.99
C LEU A 39 -3.04 -10.07 12.57
N GLU A 40 -3.59 -9.36 13.57
CA GLU A 40 -2.98 -8.14 14.12
C GLU A 40 -1.53 -8.36 14.57
N LYS A 41 -1.25 -9.48 15.24
CA LYS A 41 0.10 -9.78 15.72
C LYS A 41 1.09 -9.93 14.57
N TYR A 42 0.68 -10.57 13.47
CA TYR A 42 1.55 -10.81 12.32
C TYR A 42 1.83 -9.49 11.61
N ALA A 43 0.82 -8.63 11.43
CA ALA A 43 1.03 -7.29 10.87
C ALA A 43 2.02 -6.43 11.67
N ARG A 44 2.07 -6.58 12.99
CA ARG A 44 3.08 -5.94 13.84
C ARG A 44 4.45 -6.57 13.65
N GLU A 45 4.54 -7.90 13.72
CA GLU A 45 5.77 -8.67 13.53
C GLU A 45 6.42 -8.35 12.17
N GLU A 46 5.71 -8.43 11.05
CA GLU A 46 6.27 -8.14 9.71
C GLU A 46 6.75 -6.67 9.60
N THR A 47 6.09 -5.74 10.32
CA THR A 47 6.51 -4.33 10.33
C THR A 47 7.80 -4.15 11.13
N ASP A 48 7.93 -4.84 12.26
CA ASP A 48 9.14 -4.82 13.08
C ASP A 48 10.32 -5.49 12.34
N GLU A 49 10.07 -6.58 11.62
CA GLU A 49 11.08 -7.27 10.79
C GLU A 49 11.52 -6.38 9.61
N LEU A 50 10.60 -5.70 8.93
CA LEU A 50 10.93 -4.68 7.92
C LEU A 50 11.83 -3.56 8.48
N ILE A 51 11.56 -3.09 9.70
CA ILE A 51 12.38 -2.05 10.34
C ILE A 51 13.81 -2.57 10.52
N VAL A 52 13.99 -3.78 11.05
CA VAL A 52 15.31 -4.39 11.23
C VAL A 52 16.03 -4.55 9.89
N ALA A 53 15.36 -5.06 8.86
CA ALA A 53 15.96 -5.22 7.53
C ALA A 53 16.44 -3.89 6.94
N LEU A 54 15.68 -2.81 7.15
CA LEU A 54 16.07 -1.46 6.73
C LEU A 54 17.28 -0.95 7.52
N GLU A 55 17.35 -1.18 8.83
CA GLU A 55 18.50 -0.80 9.67
C GLU A 55 19.78 -1.51 9.22
N ASP A 56 19.69 -2.80 8.92
CA ASP A 56 20.80 -3.59 8.40
C ASP A 56 21.23 -3.12 7.00
N PHE A 57 20.27 -2.81 6.12
CA PHE A 57 20.57 -2.26 4.80
C PHE A 57 21.25 -0.89 4.86
N MET A 58 20.83 -0.01 5.76
CA MET A 58 21.47 1.29 5.98
C MET A 58 22.88 1.15 6.56
N THR A 59 23.11 0.17 7.42
CA THR A 59 24.42 -0.13 8.00
C THR A 59 25.37 -0.74 6.97
N ALA A 60 24.85 -1.67 6.15
CA ALA A 60 25.61 -2.36 5.12
C ALA A 60 24.72 -2.62 3.88
N PRO A 61 24.83 -1.81 2.81
CA PRO A 61 23.98 -1.93 1.63
C PRO A 61 24.46 -3.04 0.68
N THR A 62 24.54 -4.27 1.19
CA THR A 62 24.91 -5.47 0.44
C THR A 62 23.73 -5.98 -0.39
N SER A 63 23.99 -6.89 -1.33
CA SER A 63 22.93 -7.59 -2.08
C SER A 63 22.03 -8.43 -1.18
N GLU A 64 22.58 -8.99 -0.09
CA GLU A 64 21.86 -9.78 0.89
C GLU A 64 20.89 -8.91 1.70
N ASN A 65 21.37 -7.80 2.27
CA ASN A 65 20.51 -6.91 3.05
C ASN A 65 19.44 -6.25 2.16
N ARG A 66 19.74 -5.99 0.89
CA ARG A 66 18.73 -5.56 -0.08
C ARG A 66 17.65 -6.62 -0.29
N ALA A 67 18.03 -7.89 -0.38
CA ALA A 67 17.08 -8.99 -0.57
C ALA A 67 16.16 -9.14 0.65
N ALA A 68 16.72 -9.04 1.86
CA ALA A 68 15.94 -9.03 3.10
C ALA A 68 14.88 -7.91 3.09
N VAL A 69 15.25 -6.66 2.76
CA VAL A 69 14.27 -5.56 2.67
C VAL A 69 13.14 -5.86 1.67
N VAL A 70 13.45 -6.48 0.53
CA VAL A 70 12.43 -6.85 -0.47
C VAL A 70 11.51 -7.94 0.04
N GLU A 71 12.03 -8.92 0.77
CA GLU A 71 11.26 -9.99 1.42
C GLU A 71 10.26 -9.40 2.42
N GLU A 72 10.74 -8.59 3.36
CA GLU A 72 9.90 -8.00 4.41
C GLU A 72 8.84 -7.02 3.85
N LEU A 73 9.18 -6.26 2.80
CA LEU A 73 8.19 -5.44 2.08
C LEU A 73 7.09 -6.31 1.44
N GLY A 74 7.47 -7.51 0.98
CA GLY A 74 6.56 -8.53 0.49
C GLY A 74 5.62 -9.04 1.57
N ASP A 75 6.12 -9.29 2.79
CA ASP A 75 5.33 -9.79 3.91
C ASP A 75 4.36 -8.74 4.46
N VAL A 76 4.79 -7.47 4.53
CA VAL A 76 3.87 -6.35 4.81
C VAL A 76 2.78 -6.25 3.74
N PHE A 77 3.12 -6.41 2.46
CA PHE A 77 2.13 -6.42 1.38
C PHE A 77 1.21 -7.65 1.45
N TYR A 78 1.71 -8.81 1.87
CA TYR A 78 0.92 -10.01 2.11
C TYR A 78 -0.17 -9.77 3.16
N GLN A 79 0.12 -9.02 4.22
CA GLN A 79 -0.91 -8.61 5.19
C GLN A 79 -2.01 -7.75 4.53
N VAL A 80 -1.65 -6.80 3.67
CA VAL A 80 -2.63 -5.99 2.92
C VAL A 80 -3.53 -6.88 2.04
N LEU A 81 -2.93 -7.82 1.31
CA LEU A 81 -3.67 -8.79 0.49
C LEU A 81 -4.61 -9.66 1.34
N PHE A 82 -4.15 -10.12 2.51
CA PHE A 82 -4.93 -10.99 3.37
C PHE A 82 -6.14 -10.24 3.96
N HIS A 83 -5.92 -9.02 4.47
CA HIS A 83 -7.01 -8.19 4.98
C HIS A 83 -8.00 -7.81 3.88
N SER A 84 -7.53 -7.51 2.66
CA SER A 84 -8.41 -7.33 1.50
C SER A 84 -9.28 -8.56 1.22
N ALA A 85 -8.67 -9.76 1.23
CA ALA A 85 -9.38 -11.00 0.96
C ALA A 85 -10.50 -11.28 2.00
N LEU A 86 -10.27 -10.94 3.27
CA LEU A 86 -11.28 -11.04 4.32
C LEU A 86 -12.44 -10.04 4.13
N LEU A 87 -12.15 -8.83 3.66
CA LEU A 87 -13.19 -7.84 3.33
C LEU A 87 -14.05 -8.33 2.16
N ASP A 88 -13.43 -8.88 1.12
CA ASP A 88 -14.13 -9.46 -0.02
C ASP A 88 -15.05 -10.62 0.41
N GLU A 89 -14.55 -11.54 1.25
CA GLU A 89 -15.33 -12.66 1.80
C GLU A 89 -16.52 -12.20 2.63
N SER A 90 -16.34 -11.23 3.53
CA SER A 90 -17.40 -10.75 4.42
C SER A 90 -18.49 -9.96 3.69
N SER A 91 -18.15 -9.33 2.57
CA SER A 91 -19.06 -8.54 1.75
C SER A 91 -19.65 -9.32 0.56
N GLY A 92 -19.18 -10.55 0.31
CA GLY A 92 -19.63 -11.39 -0.80
C GLY A 92 -19.09 -10.97 -2.18
N HIS A 93 -18.03 -10.16 -2.21
CA HIS A 93 -17.36 -9.77 -3.45
C HIS A 93 -16.35 -10.82 -3.92
N ALA A 94 -15.95 -10.72 -5.18
CA ALA A 94 -14.82 -11.49 -5.69
C ALA A 94 -13.51 -11.00 -5.07
N TYR A 95 -12.57 -11.93 -4.82
CA TYR A 95 -11.23 -11.57 -4.36
C TYR A 95 -10.58 -10.55 -5.29
N GLY A 96 -9.98 -9.51 -4.71
CA GLY A 96 -9.32 -8.42 -5.42
C GLY A 96 -10.17 -7.14 -5.51
N HIS A 97 -11.47 -7.20 -5.20
CA HIS A 97 -12.33 -6.02 -5.21
C HIS A 97 -11.88 -4.98 -4.16
N SER A 98 -11.71 -5.40 -2.90
CA SER A 98 -11.19 -4.52 -1.85
C SER A 98 -9.74 -4.06 -2.11
N LEU A 99 -8.91 -4.86 -2.76
CA LEU A 99 -7.54 -4.48 -3.11
C LEU A 99 -7.55 -3.37 -4.16
N GLY A 100 -8.41 -3.46 -5.18
CA GLY A 100 -8.62 -2.40 -6.16
C GLY A 100 -9.02 -1.09 -5.47
N ALA A 101 -10.00 -1.13 -4.57
CA ALA A 101 -10.40 0.05 -3.80
C ALA A 101 -9.27 0.64 -2.93
N ILE A 102 -8.40 -0.21 -2.37
CA ILE A 102 -7.20 0.24 -1.63
C ILE A 102 -6.22 0.96 -2.56
N ILE A 103 -5.96 0.41 -3.75
CA ILE A 103 -5.05 0.98 -4.75
C ILE A 103 -5.60 2.33 -5.25
N ASP A 104 -6.86 2.37 -5.67
CA ASP A 104 -7.52 3.61 -6.13
C ASP A 104 -7.47 4.70 -5.05
N GLY A 105 -7.76 4.31 -3.80
CA GLY A 105 -7.71 5.21 -2.65
C GLY A 105 -6.30 5.71 -2.33
N LEU A 106 -5.28 4.87 -2.55
CA LEU A 106 -3.87 5.25 -2.38
C LEU A 106 -3.41 6.18 -3.49
N GLU A 107 -3.71 5.88 -4.76
CA GLU A 107 -3.38 6.72 -5.91
C GLU A 107 -3.98 8.12 -5.76
N ALA A 108 -5.29 8.19 -5.52
CA ALA A 108 -5.97 9.46 -5.31
C ALA A 108 -5.37 10.25 -4.14
N LYS A 109 -4.94 9.56 -3.07
CA LYS A 109 -4.27 10.19 -1.93
C LYS A 109 -2.87 10.70 -2.27
N LEU A 110 -2.09 9.95 -3.04
CA LEU A 110 -0.74 10.34 -3.47
C LEU A 110 -0.80 11.60 -4.34
N ILE A 111 -1.69 11.63 -5.33
CA ILE A 111 -1.90 12.79 -6.21
C ILE A 111 -2.37 14.00 -5.39
N ARG A 112 -3.44 13.84 -4.61
CA ARG A 112 -4.03 14.94 -3.84
C ARG A 112 -3.11 15.53 -2.78
N ARG A 113 -2.21 14.73 -2.18
CA ARG A 113 -1.27 15.20 -1.14
C ARG A 113 0.03 15.78 -1.68
N HIS A 114 0.32 15.61 -2.97
CA HIS A 114 1.54 16.10 -3.58
C HIS A 114 1.25 16.82 -4.91
N PRO A 115 0.33 17.80 -4.94
CA PRO A 115 -0.12 18.39 -6.20
C PRO A 115 1.04 19.00 -6.99
N LEU A 116 2.04 19.58 -6.32
CA LEU A 116 3.24 20.13 -6.98
C LEU A 116 4.07 19.09 -7.74
N ALA A 117 3.95 17.79 -7.41
CA ALA A 117 4.61 16.72 -8.14
C ALA A 117 3.79 16.21 -9.34
N PHE A 118 2.53 16.64 -9.48
CA PHE A 118 1.59 16.20 -10.52
C PHE A 118 1.00 17.37 -11.33
N THR A 119 1.49 18.58 -11.14
CA THR A 119 1.12 19.76 -11.95
C THR A 119 2.08 19.91 -13.13
N ASP A 120 1.53 19.93 -14.35
CA ASP A 120 2.30 20.17 -15.59
C ASP A 120 3.00 21.55 -15.61
N GLU A 121 2.57 22.49 -14.76
CA GLU A 121 3.01 23.89 -14.75
C GLU A 121 4.49 24.10 -14.37
N ALA A 122 5.14 23.10 -13.75
CA ALA A 122 6.54 23.20 -13.32
C ALA A 122 7.55 22.51 -14.27
N GLY A 123 7.08 21.76 -15.29
CA GLY A 123 7.94 20.84 -16.02
C GLY A 123 8.57 19.77 -15.11
N ASP A 124 9.75 19.25 -15.47
CA ASP A 124 10.50 18.25 -14.68
C ASP A 124 11.26 18.87 -13.47
N GLU A 125 11.06 20.15 -13.16
CA GLU A 125 11.77 20.81 -12.05
C GLU A 125 11.14 20.47 -10.69
N MET A 126 11.98 20.10 -9.73
CA MET A 126 11.54 19.87 -8.35
C MET A 126 11.06 21.18 -7.71
N ALA A 127 9.84 21.18 -7.16
CA ALA A 127 9.35 22.28 -6.33
C ALA A 127 10.26 22.52 -5.11
N SER A 128 10.33 23.78 -4.67
CA SER A 128 11.11 24.13 -3.48
C SER A 128 10.48 23.53 -2.21
N LEU A 129 11.30 23.27 -1.18
CA LEU A 129 10.81 22.77 0.12
C LEU A 129 9.78 23.72 0.75
N GLU A 130 9.96 25.04 0.59
CA GLU A 130 9.04 26.04 1.13
C GLU A 130 7.65 25.96 0.47
N ASP A 131 7.60 25.69 -0.85
CA ASP A 131 6.35 25.51 -1.58
C ASP A 131 5.64 24.22 -1.17
N VAL A 132 6.40 23.12 -1.04
CA VAL A 132 5.88 21.82 -0.57
C VAL A 132 5.29 21.95 0.84
N GLU A 133 6.00 22.60 1.77
CA GLU A 133 5.50 22.79 3.13
C GLU A 133 4.23 23.64 3.20
N ARG A 134 4.18 24.74 2.44
CA ARG A 134 3.01 25.62 2.38
C ARG A 134 1.79 24.86 1.90
N GLU A 135 1.97 24.09 0.84
CA GLU A 135 0.89 23.33 0.22
C GLU A 135 0.43 22.15 1.08
N TYR A 136 1.37 21.45 1.72
CA TYR A 136 1.06 20.40 2.70
C TYR A 136 0.20 20.93 3.85
N ARG A 137 0.52 22.11 4.41
CA ARG A 137 -0.27 22.74 5.47
C ARG A 137 -1.69 23.07 5.00
N ARG A 138 -1.85 23.56 3.77
CA ARG A 138 -3.16 23.83 3.16
C ARG A 138 -3.99 22.56 3.05
N ILE A 139 -3.44 21.51 2.46
CA ILE A 139 -4.11 20.20 2.28
C ILE A 139 -4.50 19.59 3.63
N LYS A 140 -3.62 19.66 4.65
CA LYS A 140 -3.94 19.17 5.99
C LYS A 140 -5.09 19.91 6.66
N ALA A 141 -5.17 21.22 6.47
CA ALA A 141 -6.30 22.01 6.97
C ALA A 141 -7.62 21.58 6.30
N GLU A 142 -7.61 21.33 4.99
CA GLU A 142 -8.76 20.86 4.22
C GLU A 142 -9.20 19.44 4.61
N GLU A 143 -8.25 18.50 4.78
CA GLU A 143 -8.55 17.15 5.27
C GLU A 143 -9.22 17.19 6.64
N LYS A 144 -8.73 18.03 7.56
CA LYS A 144 -9.30 18.20 8.90
C LYS A 144 -10.70 18.82 8.85
N ALA A 145 -10.96 19.72 7.91
CA ALA A 145 -12.28 20.34 7.72
C ALA A 145 -13.29 19.37 7.08
N ALA A 146 -12.85 18.49 6.18
CA ALA A 146 -13.68 17.49 5.50
C ALA A 146 -13.99 16.26 6.37
N ALA A 147 -13.18 15.97 7.40
CA ALA A 147 -13.40 14.89 8.36
C ALA A 147 -13.58 15.41 9.79
N PRO A 148 -14.74 16.02 10.14
CA PRO A 148 -14.99 16.44 11.51
C PRO A 148 -15.28 15.21 12.38
N GLY A 149 -14.23 14.57 12.94
CA GLY A 149 -14.42 13.52 13.94
C GLY A 149 -13.32 12.47 14.20
N GLU A 150 -12.17 12.48 13.53
CA GLU A 150 -11.11 11.51 13.84
C GLU A 150 -9.87 12.16 14.48
N ASP A 151 -9.94 12.36 15.79
CA ASP A 151 -8.74 12.44 16.62
C ASP A 151 -8.10 11.04 16.68
N ARG A 152 -7.19 10.76 15.75
CA ARG A 152 -6.35 9.57 15.78
C ARG A 152 -5.13 9.82 16.65
N THR A 153 -5.38 9.91 17.95
CA THR A 153 -4.37 9.73 18.98
C THR A 153 -4.76 8.52 19.81
N ARG A 154 -4.24 7.35 19.46
CA ARG A 154 -4.05 6.22 20.38
C ARG A 154 -3.07 5.21 19.83
#